data_AF-G0V0J4-F1
#
_entry.id   AF-G0V0J4-F1
#
_cell.length_a   1.000
_cell.length_b   1.000
_cell.length_c   1.000
_cell.angle_alpha   90.00
_cell.angle_beta   90.00
_cell.angle_gamma   90.00
#
_symmetry.space_group_name_H-M   'P 1'
#
loop_
_entity.id
_entity.type
_entity.pdbx_description
1 polymer ?
#
loop_
_entity_poly.entity_id
_entity_poly.type
_entity_poly.pdbx_seq_one_letter_code
_entity_poly.pdbx_strand_id
1 'polypeptide(L)'
;MRRCCCSSTVALSTVAPPCAVVLPKRGYYWPHNEDFVPQGAATSRFQSSGSPELRRRVLREYAFSPLFGARVPCCVLGTMKTAKEFFMVKRGLPRLLCEIMGSPEGSVTLGPLQQMSEMMLHKSGTPLSPRLGDTRNCNINAYGRKSVAARTIVEVFLPEHMSQDQLTALGRLMLEEVQTALSVLRKGSAGSTEGKNSTNCALTLVRDMGISYCEIPLADESDYVFDRVGGVAVSAYEAEEVAERWVQRDE
;
A
#
# COMPACT_ATOMS: atom_id res chain seq x y z
N MET A 1 -26.61 43.85 -2.81
CA MET A 1 -26.71 45.02 -3.71
C MET A 1 -26.38 46.30 -2.95
N ARG A 2 -25.15 46.81 -3.08
CA ARG A 2 -24.83 48.23 -2.87
C ARG A 2 -23.94 48.64 -4.04
N ARG A 3 -24.51 49.42 -4.95
CA ARG A 3 -23.80 50.06 -6.05
C ARG A 3 -22.95 51.19 -5.45
N CYS A 4 -21.66 51.24 -5.77
CA CYS A 4 -20.92 52.50 -5.73
C CYS A 4 -20.48 52.83 -7.16
N CYS A 5 -21.09 53.88 -7.67
CA CYS A 5 -20.99 54.39 -9.02
C CYS A 5 -19.58 54.92 -9.30
N CYS A 6 -19.06 54.56 -10.48
CA CYS A 6 -18.10 55.36 -11.20
C CYS A 6 -18.73 56.73 -11.51
N SER A 7 -18.08 57.81 -11.13
CA SER A 7 -18.37 59.14 -11.67
C SER A 7 -17.05 59.81 -11.97
N SER A 8 -16.72 59.79 -13.26
CA SER A 8 -15.60 60.51 -13.84
C SER A 8 -15.98 61.98 -13.97
N THR A 9 -15.30 62.86 -13.24
CA THR A 9 -15.38 64.31 -13.45
C THR A 9 -13.98 64.79 -13.80
N VAL A 10 -13.81 65.26 -15.04
CA VAL A 10 -12.60 65.90 -15.54
C VAL A 10 -12.69 67.39 -15.21
N ALA A 11 -11.69 67.92 -14.53
CA ALA A 11 -11.39 69.35 -14.52
C ALA A 11 -9.88 69.55 -14.31
N LEU A 12 -9.25 70.26 -15.25
CA LEU A 12 -7.87 70.74 -15.16
C LEU A 12 -7.77 71.92 -14.18
N SER A 13 -6.69 71.99 -13.37
CA SER A 13 -5.76 73.14 -13.32
C SER A 13 -4.72 72.98 -12.20
N THR A 14 -3.45 73.03 -12.62
CA THR A 14 -2.27 73.64 -11.95
C THR A 14 -1.70 73.13 -10.62
N VAL A 15 -0.35 73.07 -10.63
CA VAL A 15 0.65 72.88 -9.56
C VAL A 15 0.94 71.42 -9.20
N ALA A 16 2.00 70.87 -9.81
CA ALA A 16 2.58 69.59 -9.45
C ALA A 16 3.31 69.70 -8.08
N PRO A 17 2.88 68.99 -7.04
CA PRO A 17 3.66 68.84 -5.81
C PRO A 17 4.81 67.84 -6.02
N PRO A 18 5.83 67.84 -5.15
CA PRO A 18 7.00 66.96 -5.29
C PRO A 18 6.55 65.50 -5.40
N CYS A 19 7.20 64.75 -6.31
CA CYS A 19 7.00 63.31 -6.53
C CYS A 19 6.75 62.58 -5.21
N ALA A 20 5.47 62.33 -4.90
CA ALA A 20 5.10 61.45 -3.81
C ALA A 20 5.60 60.06 -4.21
N VAL A 21 6.50 59.49 -3.40
CA VAL A 21 6.92 58.10 -3.53
C VAL A 21 5.66 57.25 -3.44
N VAL A 22 5.20 56.73 -4.59
CA VAL A 22 4.08 55.78 -4.66
C VAL A 22 4.58 54.50 -4.03
N LEU A 23 4.37 54.37 -2.71
CA LEU A 23 4.53 53.09 -2.03
C LEU A 23 3.48 52.14 -2.64
N PRO A 24 3.87 51.08 -3.36
CA PRO A 24 2.91 50.09 -3.82
C PRO A 24 2.28 49.47 -2.58
N LYS A 25 1.04 49.86 -2.27
CA LYS A 25 0.25 49.19 -1.24
C LYS A 25 0.09 47.75 -1.71
N ARG A 26 0.77 46.80 -1.05
CA ARG A 26 0.47 45.38 -1.23
C ARG A 26 -1.00 45.18 -0.86
N GLY A 27 -1.84 45.00 -1.87
CA GLY A 27 -3.19 44.51 -1.68
C GLY A 27 -3.09 43.05 -1.25
N TYR A 28 -3.52 42.75 -0.03
CA TYR A 28 -3.73 41.38 0.40
C TYR A 28 -5.19 41.03 0.11
N TYR A 29 -5.41 39.87 -0.50
CA TYR A 29 -6.74 39.29 -0.68
C TYR A 29 -6.87 38.13 0.29
N TRP A 30 -8.02 38.04 0.96
CA TRP A 30 -8.34 36.88 1.77
C TRP A 30 -8.57 35.66 0.87
N PRO A 31 -8.04 34.47 1.22
CA PRO A 31 -8.23 33.27 0.40
C PRO A 31 -9.66 32.70 0.46
N HIS A 32 -10.48 33.14 1.42
CA HIS A 32 -11.83 32.64 1.63
C HIS A 32 -12.85 33.79 1.54
N ASN A 33 -13.87 33.60 0.69
CA ASN A 33 -15.01 34.51 0.56
C ASN A 33 -16.05 34.26 1.67
N GLU A 34 -17.01 35.18 1.83
CA GLU A 34 -18.10 35.07 2.82
C GLU A 34 -18.96 33.82 2.62
N ASP A 35 -19.11 33.36 1.37
CA ASP A 35 -19.89 32.17 1.01
C ASP A 35 -19.09 30.86 1.07
N PHE A 36 -17.88 30.87 1.65
CA PHE A 36 -17.04 29.66 1.74
C PHE A 36 -17.68 28.56 2.60
N VAL A 37 -18.43 28.95 3.63
CA VAL A 37 -19.27 28.04 4.43
C VAL A 37 -20.70 28.58 4.39
N PRO A 38 -21.71 27.77 4.03
CA PRO A 38 -23.09 28.23 4.00
C PRO A 38 -23.52 28.84 5.35
N GLN A 39 -24.22 29.97 5.29
CA GLN A 39 -24.67 30.67 6.50
C GLN A 39 -25.57 29.76 7.34
N GLY A 40 -25.23 29.61 8.63
CA GLY A 40 -25.98 28.77 9.56
C GLY A 40 -25.67 27.26 9.47
N ALA A 41 -24.77 26.81 8.60
CA ALA A 41 -24.37 25.41 8.55
C ALA A 41 -23.44 25.05 9.72
N ALA A 42 -23.79 23.99 10.45
CA ALA A 42 -22.90 23.40 11.45
C ALA A 42 -21.79 22.60 10.75
N THR A 43 -20.55 22.77 11.21
CA THR A 43 -19.41 21.98 10.73
C THR A 43 -19.16 20.78 11.64
N SER A 44 -18.58 19.71 11.07
CA SER A 44 -18.14 18.57 11.87
C SER A 44 -17.00 18.95 12.80
N ARG A 45 -16.91 18.25 13.94
CA ARG A 45 -15.80 18.44 14.89
C ARG A 45 -14.52 17.84 14.28
N PHE A 46 -13.43 18.60 14.31
CA PHE A 46 -12.12 18.15 13.82
C PHE A 46 -11.22 17.55 14.92
N GLN A 47 -11.63 17.60 16.18
CA GLN A 47 -10.88 17.06 17.32
C GLN A 47 -11.83 16.50 18.39
N SER A 48 -11.34 15.53 19.17
CA SER A 48 -12.14 14.84 20.19
C SER A 48 -12.59 15.78 21.32
N SER A 49 -11.76 16.73 21.73
CA SER A 49 -12.06 17.69 22.80
C SER A 49 -11.20 18.94 22.71
N GLY A 50 -11.64 20.03 23.33
CA GLY A 50 -10.82 21.25 23.52
C GLY A 50 -9.71 21.08 24.57
N SER A 51 -9.80 20.09 25.46
CA SER A 51 -8.77 19.83 26.47
C SER A 51 -7.53 19.15 25.85
N PRO A 52 -6.32 19.73 26.00
CA PRO A 52 -5.10 19.12 25.48
C PRO A 52 -4.75 17.80 26.16
N GLU A 53 -5.03 17.66 27.46
CA GLU A 53 -4.77 16.43 28.21
C GLU A 53 -5.62 15.27 27.72
N LEU A 54 -6.91 15.53 27.49
CA LEU A 54 -7.82 14.52 26.96
C LEU A 54 -7.44 14.14 25.53
N ARG A 55 -7.09 15.12 24.68
CA ARG A 55 -6.58 14.83 23.33
C ARG A 55 -5.32 13.97 23.35
N ARG A 56 -4.38 14.24 24.26
CA ARG A 56 -3.16 13.42 24.41
C ARG A 56 -3.49 12.01 24.88
N ARG A 57 -4.42 11.85 25.83
CA ARG A 57 -4.87 10.52 26.27
C ARG A 57 -5.47 9.74 25.11
N VAL A 58 -6.38 10.35 24.35
CA VAL A 58 -6.98 9.71 23.17
C VAL A 58 -5.93 9.39 22.10
N LEU A 59 -4.98 10.29 21.84
CA LEU A 59 -3.86 10.03 20.93
C LEU A 59 -3.04 8.82 21.39
N ARG A 60 -2.78 8.69 22.70
CA ARG A 60 -2.10 7.52 23.27
C ARG A 60 -2.88 6.23 23.05
N GLU A 61 -4.19 6.24 23.27
CA GLU A 61 -5.04 5.05 22.99
C GLU A 61 -4.87 4.55 21.56
N TYR A 62 -4.89 5.45 20.58
CA TYR A 62 -4.77 5.10 19.16
C TYR A 62 -3.33 4.85 18.72
N ALA A 63 -2.32 5.40 19.40
CA ALA A 63 -0.92 5.10 19.11
C ALA A 63 -0.55 3.66 19.51
N PHE A 64 -1.13 3.16 20.61
CA PHE A 64 -0.92 1.80 21.11
C PHE A 64 -2.04 0.84 20.71
N SER A 65 -2.95 1.24 19.82
CA SER A 65 -3.95 0.32 19.30
C SER A 65 -3.28 -0.72 18.40
N PRO A 66 -3.73 -1.98 18.39
CA PRO A 66 -3.23 -2.94 17.43
C PRO A 66 -3.49 -2.43 16.00
N LEU A 67 -2.61 -2.79 15.08
CA LEU A 67 -2.73 -2.41 13.67
C LEU A 67 -3.89 -3.18 13.02
N PHE A 68 -5.09 -2.58 13.07
CA PHE A 68 -6.27 -3.17 12.46
C PHE A 68 -6.11 -3.27 10.93
N GLY A 69 -6.37 -4.46 10.39
CA GLY A 69 -6.29 -4.73 8.96
C GLY A 69 -4.87 -4.97 8.42
N ALA A 70 -3.84 -4.91 9.29
CA ALA A 70 -2.52 -5.38 8.92
C ALA A 70 -2.56 -6.91 8.76
N ARG A 71 -2.15 -7.39 7.58
CA ARG A 71 -2.09 -8.82 7.29
C ARG A 71 -0.73 -9.13 6.70
N VAL A 72 -0.15 -10.25 7.12
CA VAL A 72 1.14 -10.71 6.61
C VAL A 72 0.88 -11.62 5.41
N PRO A 73 1.27 -11.22 4.18
CA PRO A 73 1.14 -12.10 3.03
C PRO A 73 2.13 -13.27 3.13
N CYS A 74 1.66 -14.47 2.80
CA CYS A 74 2.46 -15.68 2.72
C CYS A 74 3.46 -15.63 1.55
N CYS A 75 2.98 -15.20 0.39
CA CYS A 75 3.80 -14.95 -0.78
C CYS A 75 3.16 -13.88 -1.68
N VAL A 76 3.97 -13.31 -2.57
CA VAL A 76 3.52 -12.40 -3.62
C VAL A 76 3.72 -13.09 -4.96
N LEU A 77 2.64 -13.24 -5.71
CA LEU A 77 2.67 -13.81 -7.04
C LEU A 77 2.64 -12.69 -8.08
N GLY A 78 3.38 -12.87 -9.17
CA GLY A 78 3.47 -11.90 -10.24
C GLY A 78 3.24 -12.49 -11.62
N THR A 79 2.66 -11.67 -12.50
CA THR A 79 2.43 -12.00 -13.91
C THR A 79 2.90 -10.86 -14.82
N MET A 80 3.24 -11.19 -16.06
CA MET A 80 3.47 -10.21 -17.13
C MET A 80 2.18 -9.64 -17.73
N LYS A 81 1.02 -10.26 -17.48
CA LYS A 81 -0.29 -9.79 -17.94
C LYS A 81 -0.68 -8.48 -17.28
N THR A 82 -1.54 -7.71 -17.95
CA THR A 82 -2.14 -6.50 -17.37
C THR A 82 -3.14 -6.85 -16.27
N ALA A 83 -3.45 -5.90 -15.38
CA ALA A 83 -4.43 -6.14 -14.32
C ALA A 83 -5.83 -6.48 -14.88
N LYS A 84 -6.20 -5.94 -16.05
CA LYS A 84 -7.48 -6.22 -16.72
C LYS A 84 -7.57 -7.67 -17.20
N GLU A 85 -6.52 -8.17 -17.82
CA GLU A 85 -6.44 -9.58 -18.25
C GLU A 85 -6.38 -10.52 -17.06
N PHE A 86 -5.58 -10.17 -16.06
CA PHE A 86 -5.38 -11.01 -14.88
C PHE A 86 -6.63 -11.07 -13.98
N PHE A 87 -7.46 -10.03 -13.98
CA PHE A 87 -8.72 -10.00 -13.25
C PHE A 87 -9.66 -11.16 -13.65
N MET A 88 -9.68 -11.54 -14.94
CA MET A 88 -10.53 -12.62 -15.44
C MET A 88 -10.11 -13.99 -14.90
N VAL A 89 -8.81 -14.20 -14.70
CA VAL A 89 -8.26 -15.47 -14.16
C VAL A 89 -8.14 -15.48 -12.64
N LYS A 90 -8.23 -14.31 -11.98
CA LYS A 90 -8.05 -14.15 -10.53
C LYS A 90 -8.94 -15.09 -9.70
N ARG A 91 -10.18 -15.33 -10.14
CA ARG A 91 -11.12 -16.19 -9.41
C ARG A 91 -10.71 -17.66 -9.34
N GLY A 92 -9.93 -18.14 -10.31
CA GLY A 92 -9.44 -19.53 -10.33
C GLY A 92 -8.18 -19.76 -9.49
N LEU A 93 -7.46 -18.70 -9.13
CA LEU A 93 -6.19 -18.77 -8.39
C LEU A 93 -6.33 -19.35 -6.98
N PRO A 94 -7.28 -18.93 -6.12
CA PRO A 94 -7.32 -19.41 -4.73
C PRO A 94 -7.44 -20.92 -4.65
N ARG A 95 -8.23 -21.54 -5.53
CA ARG A 95 -8.40 -22.99 -5.59
C ARG A 95 -7.08 -23.71 -5.91
N LEU A 96 -6.39 -23.28 -6.96
CA LEU A 96 -5.10 -23.85 -7.34
C LEU A 96 -4.04 -23.66 -6.23
N LEU A 97 -4.08 -22.51 -5.55
CA LEU A 97 -3.18 -22.21 -4.44
C LEU A 97 -3.47 -23.10 -3.22
N CYS A 98 -4.74 -23.31 -2.87
CA CYS A 98 -5.15 -24.26 -1.83
C CYS A 98 -4.66 -25.68 -2.17
N GLU A 99 -4.82 -26.13 -3.42
CA GLU A 99 -4.39 -27.47 -3.88
C GLU A 99 -2.86 -27.65 -3.77
N ILE A 100 -2.06 -26.64 -4.11
CA ILE A 100 -0.59 -26.69 -3.99
C ILE A 100 -0.16 -26.69 -2.51
N MET A 101 -0.78 -25.84 -1.69
CA MET A 101 -0.45 -25.73 -0.27
C MET A 101 -1.06 -26.85 0.59
N GLY A 102 -1.85 -27.75 0.01
CA GLY A 102 -2.57 -28.79 0.76
C GLY A 102 -3.53 -28.23 1.81
N SER A 103 -4.05 -27.02 1.59
CA SER A 103 -4.91 -26.29 2.52
C SER A 103 -6.39 -26.46 2.14
N PRO A 104 -7.33 -26.34 3.10
CA PRO A 104 -8.75 -26.48 2.80
C PRO A 104 -9.21 -25.40 1.81
N GLU A 105 -10.21 -25.74 0.99
CA GLU A 105 -10.78 -24.79 0.03
C GLU A 105 -11.32 -23.55 0.75
N GLY A 106 -10.96 -22.36 0.26
CA GLY A 106 -11.40 -21.09 0.84
C GLY A 106 -10.53 -20.55 1.98
N SER A 107 -9.47 -21.25 2.40
CA SER A 107 -8.51 -20.71 3.36
C SER A 107 -7.66 -19.57 2.81
N VAL A 108 -7.43 -19.58 1.49
CA VAL A 108 -6.58 -18.60 0.80
C VAL A 108 -7.41 -17.40 0.39
N THR A 109 -6.99 -16.22 0.82
CA THR A 109 -7.55 -14.95 0.35
C THR A 109 -6.53 -14.19 -0.48
N LEU A 110 -6.98 -13.58 -1.58
CA LEU A 110 -6.11 -12.82 -2.47
C LEU A 110 -6.25 -11.32 -2.21
N GLY A 111 -5.13 -10.64 -2.15
CA GLY A 111 -5.04 -9.19 -2.06
C GLY A 111 -5.57 -8.45 -3.30
N PRO A 112 -5.56 -7.11 -3.26
CA PRO A 112 -5.82 -6.30 -4.43
C PRO A 112 -4.79 -6.61 -5.54
N LEU A 113 -5.21 -6.44 -6.80
CA LEU A 113 -4.26 -6.51 -7.91
C LEU A 113 -3.51 -5.19 -7.99
N GLN A 114 -2.19 -5.25 -7.90
CA GLN A 114 -1.34 -4.07 -8.00
C GLN A 114 -0.59 -4.12 -9.33
N GLN A 115 -0.96 -3.23 -10.23
CA GLN A 115 -0.22 -3.02 -11.48
C GLN A 115 0.96 -2.09 -11.22
N MET A 116 2.15 -2.55 -11.54
CA MET A 116 3.40 -1.82 -11.41
C MET A 116 3.48 -0.74 -12.49
N SER A 117 4.24 0.32 -12.20
CA SER A 117 4.38 1.45 -13.11
C SER A 117 5.19 1.04 -14.35
N GLU A 118 4.74 1.41 -15.54
CA GLU A 118 5.49 1.22 -16.78
C GLU A 118 6.59 2.29 -16.89
N MET A 119 7.72 2.02 -16.25
CA MET A 119 8.82 2.98 -16.15
C MET A 119 9.68 2.96 -17.43
N MET A 120 9.86 4.12 -18.06
CA MET A 120 10.85 4.28 -19.14
C MET A 120 12.29 4.10 -18.62
N LEU A 121 12.56 4.60 -17.41
CA LEU A 121 13.80 4.39 -16.68
C LEU A 121 13.51 3.57 -15.43
N HIS A 122 13.99 2.32 -15.42
CA HIS A 122 13.79 1.42 -14.29
C HIS A 122 14.54 1.92 -13.04
N LYS A 123 13.81 2.07 -11.93
CA LYS A 123 14.37 2.37 -10.61
C LYS A 123 14.12 1.18 -9.69
N SER A 124 15.19 0.46 -9.34
CA SER A 124 15.10 -0.70 -8.45
C SER A 124 14.76 -0.27 -7.01
N GLY A 125 14.14 -1.18 -6.25
CA GLY A 125 13.85 -0.98 -4.83
C GLY A 125 12.61 -0.13 -4.53
N THR A 126 11.86 0.30 -5.54
CA THR A 126 10.57 0.97 -5.32
C THR A 126 9.42 -0.05 -5.27
N PRO A 127 8.38 0.15 -4.45
CA PRO A 127 7.26 -0.79 -4.38
C PRO A 127 6.51 -0.91 -5.70
N LEU A 128 6.55 0.13 -6.55
CA LEU A 128 5.88 0.17 -7.85
C LEU A 128 6.78 -0.18 -9.05
N SER A 129 8.05 -0.56 -8.84
CA SER A 129 8.94 -0.94 -9.94
C SER A 129 8.70 -2.38 -10.41
N PRO A 130 8.53 -2.64 -11.73
CA PRO A 130 8.37 -3.99 -12.28
C PRO A 130 9.42 -4.97 -11.75
N ARG A 131 8.98 -6.16 -11.32
CA ARG A 131 9.86 -7.16 -10.73
C ARG A 131 10.74 -7.81 -11.79
N LEU A 132 12.01 -7.98 -11.47
CA LEU A 132 13.01 -8.62 -12.34
C LEU A 132 13.02 -10.14 -12.11
N GLY A 133 13.45 -10.90 -13.12
CA GLY A 133 13.46 -12.37 -13.05
C GLY A 133 14.59 -12.98 -12.21
N ASP A 134 15.39 -12.18 -11.53
CA ASP A 134 16.44 -12.62 -10.61
C ASP A 134 16.60 -11.63 -9.45
N THR A 135 17.30 -12.07 -8.40
CA THR A 135 17.80 -11.24 -7.29
C THR A 135 19.34 -11.21 -7.30
N ARG A 136 19.98 -10.32 -6.53
CA ARG A 136 21.46 -10.25 -6.50
C ARG A 136 22.02 -11.50 -5.84
N ASN A 137 21.28 -12.01 -4.87
CA ASN A 137 21.60 -13.21 -4.12
C ASN A 137 21.53 -14.46 -5.02
N CYS A 138 20.65 -14.47 -6.03
CA CYS A 138 20.55 -15.60 -6.97
C CYS A 138 21.69 -15.64 -8.01
N ASN A 139 22.29 -14.50 -8.37
CA ASN A 139 23.30 -14.44 -9.42
C ASN A 139 24.33 -13.33 -9.14
N ILE A 140 25.22 -13.59 -8.18
CA ILE A 140 26.23 -12.63 -7.70
C ILE A 140 27.21 -12.24 -8.81
N ASN A 141 27.51 -13.18 -9.71
CA ASN A 141 28.53 -13.01 -10.75
C ASN A 141 27.99 -12.41 -12.05
N ALA A 142 26.70 -12.08 -12.14
CA ALA A 142 26.13 -11.48 -13.35
C ALA A 142 26.41 -9.97 -13.41
N TYR A 143 26.83 -9.50 -14.58
CA TYR A 143 27.06 -8.08 -14.86
C TYR A 143 25.75 -7.27 -14.95
N GLY A 144 24.61 -7.95 -15.06
CA GLY A 144 23.30 -7.35 -15.23
C GLY A 144 22.20 -8.27 -14.69
N ARG A 145 20.99 -7.74 -14.62
CA ARG A 145 19.81 -8.46 -14.12
C ARG A 145 19.01 -9.03 -15.27
N LYS A 146 18.28 -10.12 -15.00
CA LYS A 146 17.30 -10.63 -15.94
C LYS A 146 16.23 -9.58 -16.22
N SER A 147 15.60 -9.70 -17.39
CA SER A 147 14.49 -8.84 -17.78
C SER A 147 13.33 -8.91 -16.77
N VAL A 148 12.41 -7.95 -16.90
CA VAL A 148 11.17 -7.90 -16.13
C VAL A 148 10.42 -9.23 -16.25
N ALA A 149 10.07 -9.81 -15.11
CA ALA A 149 9.33 -11.05 -14.98
C ALA A 149 7.90 -10.85 -14.46
N ALA A 150 7.58 -9.71 -13.84
CA ALA A 150 6.20 -9.36 -13.50
C ALA A 150 5.92 -7.86 -13.58
N ARG A 151 4.72 -7.55 -14.08
CA ARG A 151 4.13 -6.20 -14.16
C ARG A 151 2.89 -6.05 -13.30
N THR A 152 2.19 -7.13 -13.00
CA THR A 152 1.05 -7.14 -12.08
C THR A 152 1.35 -8.13 -10.98
N ILE A 153 1.17 -7.72 -9.73
CA ILE A 153 1.36 -8.56 -8.55
C ILE A 153 0.06 -8.74 -7.78
N VAL A 154 -0.03 -9.84 -7.05
CA VAL A 154 -1.11 -10.15 -6.11
C VAL A 154 -0.53 -10.79 -4.86
N GLU A 155 -0.93 -10.28 -3.72
CA GLU A 155 -0.58 -10.84 -2.42
C GLU A 155 -1.48 -12.03 -2.08
N VAL A 156 -0.89 -13.07 -1.51
CA VAL A 156 -1.60 -14.27 -1.06
C VAL A 156 -1.62 -14.27 0.46
N PHE A 157 -2.80 -14.19 1.04
CA PHE A 157 -3.03 -14.21 2.48
C PHE A 157 -3.61 -15.56 2.90
N LEU A 158 -3.14 -16.05 4.03
CA LEU A 158 -3.64 -17.24 4.71
C LEU A 158 -4.44 -16.82 5.96
N PRO A 159 -5.14 -17.75 6.62
CA PRO A 159 -5.90 -17.44 7.83
C PRO A 159 -5.03 -16.87 8.95
N GLU A 160 -5.55 -15.89 9.69
CA GLU A 160 -4.80 -15.11 10.70
C GLU A 160 -4.35 -15.93 11.92
N HIS A 161 -4.98 -17.08 12.18
CA HIS A 161 -4.59 -17.97 13.29
C HIS A 161 -3.31 -18.78 13.02
N MET A 162 -2.74 -18.71 11.81
CA MET A 162 -1.48 -19.37 11.48
C MET A 162 -0.28 -18.59 12.03
N SER A 163 0.69 -19.31 12.58
CA SER A 163 1.93 -18.68 13.05
C SER A 163 2.79 -18.19 11.88
N GLN A 164 3.60 -17.17 12.13
CA GLN A 164 4.51 -16.60 11.12
C GLN A 164 5.48 -17.64 10.54
N ASP A 165 5.90 -18.62 11.34
CA ASP A 165 6.75 -19.73 10.89
C ASP A 165 6.04 -20.62 9.86
N GLN A 166 4.76 -20.93 10.11
CA GLN A 166 3.93 -21.70 9.17
C GLN A 166 3.69 -20.93 7.88
N LEU A 167 3.41 -19.62 7.97
CA LEU A 167 3.26 -18.75 6.81
C LEU A 167 4.54 -18.75 5.96
N THR A 168 5.70 -18.60 6.60
CA THR A 168 7.00 -18.58 5.91
C THR A 168 7.32 -19.93 5.26
N ALA A 169 7.00 -21.04 5.93
CA ALA A 169 7.19 -22.38 5.39
C ALA A 169 6.33 -22.63 4.14
N LEU A 170 5.05 -22.23 4.17
CA LEU A 170 4.15 -22.31 3.02
C LEU A 170 4.58 -21.37 1.89
N GLY A 171 5.08 -20.17 2.21
CA GLY A 171 5.64 -19.24 1.23
C GLY A 171 6.85 -19.82 0.51
N ARG A 172 7.73 -20.54 1.22
CA ARG A 172 8.89 -21.24 0.62
C ARG A 172 8.46 -22.41 -0.26
N LEU A 173 7.51 -23.22 0.19
CA LEU A 173 6.92 -24.30 -0.63
C LEU A 173 6.37 -23.73 -1.95
N MET A 174 5.58 -22.66 -1.88
CA MET A 174 5.01 -22.00 -3.06
C MET A 174 6.10 -21.46 -4.00
N LEU A 175 7.14 -20.84 -3.44
CA LEU A 175 8.28 -20.34 -4.22
C LEU A 175 8.98 -21.47 -4.97
N GLU A 176 9.26 -22.60 -4.31
CA GLU A 176 9.92 -23.76 -4.89
C GLU A 176 9.08 -24.44 -5.98
N GLU A 177 7.78 -24.62 -5.75
CA GLU A 177 6.86 -25.23 -6.71
C GLU A 177 6.72 -24.37 -7.98
N VAL A 178 6.57 -23.05 -7.82
CA VAL A 178 6.48 -22.12 -8.98
C VAL A 178 7.79 -22.08 -9.74
N GLN A 179 8.94 -22.03 -9.06
CA GLN A 179 10.25 -22.08 -9.72
C GLN A 179 10.48 -23.39 -10.47
N THR A 180 10.08 -24.52 -9.86
CA THR A 180 10.16 -25.84 -10.49
C THR A 180 9.30 -25.88 -11.76
N ALA A 181 8.05 -25.43 -11.67
CA ALA A 181 7.13 -25.34 -12.82
C ALA A 181 7.67 -24.44 -13.94
N LEU A 182 8.25 -23.28 -13.60
CA LEU A 182 8.90 -22.38 -14.56
C LEU A 182 10.10 -23.06 -15.23
N SER A 183 10.89 -23.83 -14.48
CA SER A 183 12.05 -24.55 -15.02
C SER A 183 11.63 -25.67 -15.98
N VAL A 184 10.54 -26.38 -15.69
CA VAL A 184 9.96 -27.42 -16.54
C VAL A 184 9.46 -26.81 -17.85
N LEU A 185 8.71 -25.71 -17.77
CA LEU A 185 8.23 -25.01 -18.97
C LEU A 185 9.37 -24.47 -19.83
N ARG A 186 10.46 -23.99 -19.21
CA ARG A 186 11.65 -23.51 -19.93
C ARG A 186 12.44 -24.62 -20.62
N LYS A 187 12.50 -25.81 -20.02
CA LYS A 187 13.21 -26.97 -20.59
C LYS A 187 12.46 -27.62 -21.76
N GLY A 188 11.16 -27.34 -21.91
CA GLY A 188 10.36 -27.73 -23.07
C GLY A 188 10.05 -29.23 -23.12
N SER A 189 8.74 -29.55 -23.11
CA SER A 189 8.08 -30.77 -23.59
C SER A 189 8.97 -31.93 -24.11
N ALA A 190 9.73 -32.58 -23.23
CA ALA A 190 10.42 -33.83 -23.52
C ALA A 190 10.41 -34.67 -22.25
N GLY A 191 9.42 -35.56 -22.16
CA GLY A 191 9.32 -36.55 -21.09
C GLY A 191 8.03 -36.41 -20.29
N SER A 192 7.10 -37.32 -20.56
CA SER A 192 5.93 -37.63 -19.73
C SER A 192 6.33 -37.71 -18.27
N THR A 193 6.03 -36.66 -17.51
CA THR A 193 6.23 -36.68 -16.07
C THR A 193 4.89 -37.03 -15.46
N GLU A 194 4.71 -38.32 -15.13
CA GLU A 194 3.73 -38.74 -14.13
C GLU A 194 4.13 -38.11 -12.79
N GLY A 195 3.76 -36.84 -12.62
CA GLY A 195 4.07 -36.03 -11.46
C GLY A 195 2.88 -36.00 -10.51
N LYS A 196 3.17 -36.10 -9.21
CA LYS A 196 2.25 -35.89 -8.08
C LYS A 196 1.26 -34.75 -8.37
N ASN A 197 -0.01 -34.90 -7.98
CA ASN A 197 -1.09 -33.94 -8.26
C ASN A 197 -0.72 -32.45 -7.98
N SER A 198 0.13 -32.16 -6.99
CA SER A 198 0.61 -30.79 -6.70
C SER A 198 1.41 -30.16 -7.85
N THR A 199 2.27 -30.93 -8.53
CA THR A 199 3.09 -30.45 -9.66
C THR A 199 2.25 -30.06 -10.87
N ASN A 200 1.10 -30.71 -11.09
CA ASN A 200 0.16 -30.34 -12.14
C ASN A 200 -0.54 -29.00 -11.85
N CYS A 201 -0.82 -28.71 -10.58
CA CYS A 201 -1.43 -27.45 -10.17
C CYS A 201 -0.46 -26.27 -10.35
N ALA A 202 0.81 -26.46 -9.96
CA ALA A 202 1.86 -25.46 -10.17
C ALA A 202 2.11 -25.19 -11.68
N LEU A 203 2.10 -26.22 -12.52
CA LEU A 203 2.18 -26.06 -13.98
C LEU A 203 0.97 -25.30 -14.54
N THR A 204 -0.24 -25.57 -14.03
CA THR A 204 -1.47 -24.86 -14.43
C THR A 204 -1.40 -23.38 -14.05
N LEU A 205 -0.88 -23.05 -12.85
CA LEU A 205 -0.65 -21.66 -12.45
C LEU A 205 0.30 -20.93 -13.41
N VAL A 206 1.42 -21.56 -13.76
CA VAL A 206 2.43 -20.90 -14.60
C VAL A 206 1.97 -20.82 -16.05
N ARG A 207 1.43 -21.91 -16.61
CA ARG A 207 1.04 -22.00 -18.02
C ARG A 207 -0.29 -21.29 -18.32
N ASP A 208 -1.33 -21.62 -17.56
CA ASP A 208 -2.71 -21.22 -17.90
C ASP A 208 -3.07 -19.89 -17.23
N MET A 209 -2.70 -19.72 -15.95
CA MET A 209 -2.91 -18.45 -15.25
C MET A 209 -1.86 -17.40 -15.65
N GLY A 210 -0.68 -17.82 -16.13
CA GLY A 210 0.38 -16.94 -16.61
C GLY A 210 1.21 -16.32 -15.49
N ILE A 211 1.31 -17.00 -14.35
CA ILE A 211 2.17 -16.59 -13.23
C ILE A 211 3.62 -16.83 -13.62
N SER A 212 4.45 -15.80 -13.57
CA SER A 212 5.85 -15.83 -14.01
C SER A 212 6.84 -15.42 -12.93
N TYR A 213 6.33 -15.09 -11.73
CA TYR A 213 7.12 -14.60 -10.62
C TYR A 213 6.47 -14.99 -9.29
N CYS A 214 7.30 -15.32 -8.30
CA CYS A 214 6.90 -15.53 -6.92
C CYS A 214 8.02 -14.98 -6.02
N GLU A 215 7.67 -14.27 -4.96
CA GLU A 215 8.59 -13.84 -3.91
C GLU A 215 7.95 -13.98 -2.53
N ILE A 216 8.79 -14.09 -1.51
CA ILE A 216 8.37 -14.02 -0.11
C ILE A 216 8.70 -12.60 0.36
N PRO A 217 7.70 -11.78 0.67
CA PRO A 217 7.94 -10.42 1.13
C PRO A 217 8.61 -10.44 2.51
N LEU A 218 9.42 -9.42 2.78
CA LEU A 218 9.98 -9.21 4.12
C LEU A 218 8.86 -8.74 5.06
N ALA A 219 9.02 -9.02 6.35
CA ALA A 219 8.12 -8.46 7.36
C ALA A 219 8.15 -6.92 7.28
N ASP A 220 6.98 -6.32 7.42
CA ASP A 220 6.86 -4.86 7.44
C ASP A 220 7.29 -4.35 8.83
N GLU A 221 8.51 -3.84 8.92
CA GLU A 221 9.08 -3.24 10.12
C GLU A 221 8.81 -1.71 10.18
N SER A 222 7.88 -1.20 9.37
CA SER A 222 7.54 0.23 9.36
C SER A 222 6.68 0.67 10.53
N ASP A 223 6.15 -0.26 11.32
CA ASP A 223 5.41 0.06 12.53
C ASP A 223 6.27 0.82 13.55
N TYR A 224 5.62 1.68 14.32
CA TYR A 224 6.29 2.60 15.23
C TYR A 224 6.16 2.15 16.68
N VAL A 225 7.30 1.95 17.34
CA VAL A 225 7.34 1.72 18.78
C VAL A 225 7.29 3.07 19.50
N PHE A 226 6.18 3.33 20.21
CA PHE A 226 5.96 4.62 20.88
C PHE A 226 6.57 4.66 22.29
N ASP A 227 7.75 5.26 22.44
CA ASP A 227 8.31 5.53 23.78
C ASP A 227 7.68 6.76 24.46
N ARG A 228 7.18 7.71 23.65
CA ARG A 228 6.56 8.95 24.11
C ARG A 228 5.39 9.34 23.21
N VAL A 229 4.30 9.80 23.83
CA VAL A 229 3.14 10.35 23.12
C VAL A 229 2.87 11.78 23.57
N GLY A 230 2.86 12.71 22.62
CA GLY A 230 2.69 14.14 22.92
C GLY A 230 3.75 14.70 23.87
N GLY A 231 5.00 14.20 23.76
CA GLY A 231 6.12 14.60 24.59
C GLY A 231 6.15 13.98 26.00
N VAL A 232 5.25 13.06 26.34
CA VAL A 232 5.24 12.39 27.65
C VAL A 232 5.58 10.92 27.50
N ALA A 233 6.48 10.44 28.36
CA ALA A 233 6.89 9.04 28.40
C ALA A 233 5.71 8.16 28.78
N VAL A 234 5.60 7.03 28.10
CA VAL A 234 4.60 6.01 28.41
C VAL A 234 5.29 4.88 29.15
N SER A 235 4.78 4.51 30.31
CA SER A 235 5.33 3.40 31.07
C SER A 235 4.86 2.06 30.49
N ALA A 236 5.60 0.98 30.76
CA ALA A 236 5.19 -0.37 30.34
C ALA A 236 3.80 -0.73 30.89
N TYR A 237 3.52 -0.40 32.15
CA TYR A 237 2.22 -0.59 32.78
C TYR A 237 1.09 0.15 32.05
N GLU A 238 1.32 1.41 31.65
CA GLU A 238 0.32 2.16 30.89
C GLU A 238 0.09 1.57 29.49
N ALA A 239 1.14 1.05 28.85
CA ALA A 239 1.03 0.39 27.54
C ALA A 239 0.22 -0.92 27.65
N GLU A 240 0.48 -1.72 28.69
CA GLU A 240 -0.28 -2.94 28.99
C GLU A 240 -1.76 -2.63 29.27
N GLU A 241 -2.06 -1.61 30.06
CA GLU A 241 -3.45 -1.21 30.35
C GLU A 241 -4.20 -0.72 29.09
N VAL A 242 -3.51 -0.07 28.15
CA VAL A 242 -4.09 0.30 26.85
C VAL A 242 -4.34 -0.95 26.01
N ALA A 243 -3.39 -1.90 25.97
CA ALA A 243 -3.53 -3.15 25.23
C ALA A 243 -4.70 -3.98 25.75
N GLU A 244 -4.83 -4.16 27.07
CA GLU A 244 -5.96 -4.87 27.70
C GLU A 244 -7.30 -4.24 27.33
N ARG A 245 -7.39 -2.90 27.34
CA ARG A 245 -8.62 -2.20 26.95
C ARG A 245 -8.95 -2.36 25.46
N TRP A 246 -7.98 -2.58 24.59
CA TRP A 246 -8.24 -2.90 23.18
C TRP A 246 -8.69 -4.34 23.01
N VAL A 247 -8.09 -5.30 23.72
CA VAL A 247 -8.54 -6.70 23.74
C VAL A 247 -10.00 -6.80 24.21
N GLN A 248 -10.34 -6.13 25.32
CA GLN A 248 -11.72 -6.10 25.85
C GLN A 248 -12.75 -5.44 24.91
N ARG A 249 -12.30 -4.65 23.91
CA ARG A 249 -13.20 -4.04 22.91
C ARG A 249 -13.40 -4.93 21.69
N ASP A 250 -12.50 -5.87 21.46
CA ASP A 250 -12.52 -6.80 20.33
C ASP A 250 -13.27 -8.10 20.66
N GLU A 251 -13.27 -8.48 21.94
CA GLU A 251 -14.14 -9.52 22.53
C GLU A 251 -15.63 -9.11 22.60
#